data_AF-A0A8C5PWB3-F1
#
_entry.id   AF-A0A8C5PWB3-F1
#
_cell.length_a   1.000
_cell.length_b   1.000
_cell.length_c   1.000
_cell.angle_alpha   90.00
_cell.angle_beta   90.00
_cell.angle_gamma   90.00
#
_symmetry.space_group_name_H-M   'P 1'
#
loop_
_entity.id
_entity.type
_entity.pdbx_description
1 polymer ?
#
loop_
_entity_poly.entity_id
_entity_poly.type
_entity_poly.pdbx_seq_one_letter_code
_entity_poly.pdbx_strand_id
1 'polypeptide(L)'
;MLHCWHSEHKFTNGEAYRNFYYITILRDPVSRYLSEWRHVQRGATWKASLHVCDGRSPTTDELPSCYTGDDWSGCSLKEFMDCLYNLANNRQVRMLADLSLVGCYNLSVMPEDQRNKVLLDSAKENLKRMAFFGLTEFQRKTQYLFEKTFNMNFISPFTQFNSTRASSVEIDGETQKRIETLNYLDMELYEYAKDLFLQRYQFMRQKEHQEARRKRQEQRKILRAKHANHKTEIDNSTADYIGNVEKWR
;
A
#
# COMPACT_ATOMS: atom_id res chain seq x y z
N MET A 1 -4.55 13.54 3.88
CA MET A 1 -5.87 13.22 4.45
C MET A 1 -6.31 11.93 3.78
N LEU A 2 -6.25 10.81 4.49
CA LEU A 2 -6.90 9.57 4.04
C LEU A 2 -8.32 9.61 4.64
N HIS A 3 -9.35 9.34 3.85
CA HIS A 3 -10.69 9.16 4.39
C HIS A 3 -10.76 7.82 5.11
N CYS A 4 -11.48 7.73 6.24
CA CYS A 4 -11.77 6.43 6.87
C CYS A 4 -12.44 5.51 5.84
N TRP A 5 -12.06 4.24 5.85
CA TRP A 5 -12.70 3.23 5.02
C TRP A 5 -14.19 3.15 5.38
N HIS A 6 -15.05 3.34 4.39
CA HIS A 6 -16.46 3.01 4.49
C HIS A 6 -16.66 1.73 3.69
N SER A 7 -17.39 0.77 4.28
CA SER A 7 -17.75 -0.48 3.64
C SER A 7 -18.23 -0.23 2.19
N GLU A 8 -17.89 -1.14 1.28
CA GLU A 8 -18.24 -1.07 -0.14
C GLU A 8 -19.68 -0.61 -0.37
N HIS A 9 -19.88 0.69 -0.59
CA HIS A 9 -21.15 1.18 -1.10
C HIS A 9 -21.21 0.81 -2.57
N LYS A 10 -21.93 -0.28 -2.85
CA LYS A 10 -22.52 -0.53 -4.17
C LYS A 10 -23.55 0.58 -4.40
N PHE A 11 -23.10 1.74 -4.90
CA PHE A 11 -24.00 2.78 -5.35
C PHE A 11 -24.70 2.28 -6.63
N THR A 12 -25.89 1.69 -6.46
CA THR A 12 -26.82 1.45 -7.55
C THR A 12 -27.65 2.71 -7.77
N ASN A 13 -27.01 3.77 -8.28
CA ASN A 13 -27.75 4.72 -9.09
C ASN A 13 -27.82 4.10 -10.47
N GLY A 14 -29.03 3.83 -10.96
CA GLY A 14 -29.27 3.21 -12.25
C GLY A 14 -28.35 3.80 -13.33
N GLU A 15 -27.81 2.90 -14.16
CA GLU A 15 -26.93 3.17 -15.32
C GLU A 15 -25.41 3.21 -14.99
N ALA A 16 -24.77 2.06 -15.27
CA ALA A 16 -23.33 1.72 -15.20
C ALA A 16 -22.74 1.30 -13.83
N TYR A 17 -22.26 0.05 -13.76
CA TYR A 17 -21.41 -0.45 -12.68
C TYR A 17 -20.08 0.33 -12.65
N ARG A 18 -19.85 1.11 -11.60
CA ARG A 18 -18.59 1.81 -11.37
C ARG A 18 -17.66 0.95 -10.52
N ASN A 19 -16.46 0.66 -11.05
CA ASN A 19 -15.42 -0.03 -10.32
C ASN A 19 -14.57 0.98 -9.56
N PHE A 20 -14.52 0.87 -8.23
CA PHE A 20 -13.66 1.70 -7.38
C PHE A 20 -12.44 0.89 -6.95
N TYR A 21 -11.25 1.40 -7.25
CA TYR A 21 -9.98 0.78 -6.88
C TYR A 21 -9.33 1.58 -5.74
N TYR A 22 -9.49 1.09 -4.52
CA TYR A 22 -8.87 1.71 -3.35
C TYR A 22 -7.37 1.44 -3.32
N ILE A 23 -6.61 2.48 -3.01
CA ILE A 23 -5.16 2.42 -2.82
C ILE A 23 -4.75 3.17 -1.55
N THR A 24 -3.64 2.75 -0.94
CA THR A 24 -3.06 3.46 0.22
C THR A 24 -1.53 3.33 0.29
N ILE A 25 -0.89 4.08 1.17
CA ILE A 25 0.53 3.96 1.49
C ILE A 25 0.68 3.89 3.01
N LEU A 26 1.41 2.90 3.50
CA LEU A 26 1.74 2.73 4.90
C LEU A 26 3.19 3.12 5.20
N ARG A 27 3.46 3.32 6.48
CA ARG A 27 4.77 3.66 7.00
C ARG A 27 4.98 2.97 8.35
N ASP A 28 6.23 2.65 8.65
CA ASP A 28 6.67 2.22 9.96
C ASP A 28 6.03 3.09 11.06
N PRO A 29 5.34 2.50 12.05
CA PRO A 29 4.51 3.27 12.99
C PRO A 29 5.28 4.28 13.82
N VAL A 30 6.50 3.95 14.28
CA VAL A 30 7.34 4.87 15.05
C VAL A 30 7.72 6.07 14.18
N SER A 31 8.24 5.81 12.98
CA SER A 31 8.62 6.85 12.01
C SER A 31 7.43 7.72 11.60
N ARG A 32 6.24 7.10 11.42
CA ARG A 32 4.99 7.79 11.09
C ARG A 32 4.54 8.68 12.24
N TYR A 33 4.55 8.17 13.47
CA TYR A 33 4.14 8.88 14.67
C TYR A 33 5.01 10.11 14.92
N LEU A 34 6.34 9.96 14.87
CA LEU A 34 7.28 11.08 15.00
C LEU A 34 7.12 12.11 13.89
N SER A 35 6.88 11.66 12.66
CA SER A 35 6.61 12.55 11.52
C SER A 35 5.35 13.38 11.73
N GLU A 36 4.31 12.78 12.31
CA GLU A 36 3.06 13.45 12.63
C GLU A 36 3.24 14.45 13.77
N TRP A 37 3.88 14.05 14.87
CA TRP A 37 4.22 14.95 15.97
C TRP A 37 4.94 16.20 15.46
N ARG A 38 6.00 16.05 14.63
CA ARG A 38 6.70 17.19 14.04
C ARG A 38 5.81 18.06 13.15
N HIS A 39 4.78 17.50 12.53
CA HIS A 39 3.83 18.27 11.73
C HIS A 39 2.89 19.07 12.64
N VAL A 40 2.37 18.42 13.68
CA VAL A 40 1.50 19.03 14.70
C VAL A 40 2.21 20.14 15.46
N GLN A 41 3.47 19.91 15.84
CA GLN A 41 4.33 20.92 16.47
C GLN A 41 4.48 22.21 15.65
N ARG A 42 4.22 22.16 14.33
CA ARG A 42 4.24 23.33 13.42
C ARG A 42 2.84 23.83 13.02
N GLY A 43 1.80 23.42 13.73
CA GLY A 43 0.43 23.93 13.57
C GLY A 43 -0.52 23.03 12.78
N ALA A 44 -0.13 21.82 12.41
CA ALA A 44 -1.09 20.89 11.82
C ALA A 44 -2.09 20.35 12.86
N THR A 45 -3.38 20.41 12.54
CA THR A 45 -4.45 19.90 13.41
C THR A 45 -5.36 18.89 12.71
N TRP A 46 -5.58 19.08 11.40
CA TRP A 46 -6.63 18.40 10.63
C TRP A 46 -8.03 18.55 11.25
N LYS A 47 -8.28 19.63 12.00
CA LYS A 47 -9.54 19.86 12.75
C LYS A 47 -10.83 19.92 11.90
N ALA A 48 -10.69 20.14 10.59
CA ALA A 48 -11.80 20.10 9.63
C ALA A 48 -12.18 18.67 9.18
N SER A 49 -11.51 17.64 9.71
CA SER A 49 -11.84 16.24 9.39
C SER A 49 -13.21 15.88 9.96
N LEU A 50 -14.11 15.38 9.11
CA LEU A 50 -15.50 15.13 9.51
C LEU A 50 -15.68 13.92 10.41
N HIS A 51 -14.77 12.94 10.35
CA HIS A 51 -14.83 11.70 11.12
C HIS A 51 -16.18 10.96 11.01
N VAL A 52 -16.81 11.01 9.83
CA VAL A 52 -18.13 10.41 9.62
C VAL A 52 -18.08 8.90 9.84
N CYS A 53 -18.95 8.42 10.72
CA CYS A 53 -19.22 7.01 10.96
C CYS A 53 -20.72 6.86 11.26
N ASP A 54 -21.37 5.84 10.70
CA ASP A 54 -22.82 5.64 10.76
C ASP A 54 -23.64 6.90 10.45
N GLY A 55 -23.20 7.65 9.44
CA GLY A 55 -23.90 8.83 8.93
C GLY A 55 -23.77 10.13 9.76
N ARG A 56 -22.98 10.14 10.85
CA ARG A 56 -22.76 11.35 11.67
C ARG A 56 -21.30 11.57 12.05
N SER A 57 -20.96 12.81 12.43
CA SER A 57 -19.69 13.14 13.08
C SER A 57 -19.72 12.78 14.58
N PRO A 58 -18.56 12.49 15.19
CA PRO A 58 -18.47 12.29 16.63
C PRO A 58 -18.74 13.59 17.41
N THR A 59 -19.24 13.46 18.63
CA THR A 59 -19.36 14.60 19.55
C THR A 59 -18.00 14.93 20.19
N THR A 60 -17.90 16.10 20.85
CA THR A 60 -16.69 16.46 21.60
C THR A 60 -16.43 15.53 22.79
N ASP A 61 -17.47 14.90 23.33
CA ASP A 61 -17.35 13.90 24.40
C ASP A 61 -16.80 12.56 23.86
N GLU A 62 -17.21 12.17 22.64
CA GLU A 62 -16.70 10.96 21.97
C GLU A 62 -15.28 11.16 21.43
N LEU A 63 -14.92 12.37 21.05
CA LEU A 63 -13.60 12.70 20.54
C LEU A 63 -13.07 14.06 21.07
N PRO A 64 -12.56 14.08 22.32
CA PRO A 64 -11.99 15.28 22.92
C PRO A 64 -10.73 15.79 22.21
N SER A 65 -10.49 17.09 22.28
CA SER A 65 -9.25 17.71 21.78
C SER A 65 -8.08 17.50 22.73
N CYS A 66 -6.89 17.28 22.18
CA CYS A 66 -5.63 17.25 22.96
C CYS A 66 -5.05 18.64 23.25
N TYR A 67 -5.64 19.69 22.69
CA TYR A 67 -5.14 21.05 22.81
C TYR A 67 -6.27 22.05 23.00
N THR A 68 -5.94 23.17 23.63
CA THR A 68 -6.83 24.32 23.81
C THR A 68 -6.51 25.38 22.76
N GLY A 69 -7.53 26.08 22.26
CA GLY A 69 -7.35 27.14 21.27
C GLY A 69 -7.30 26.62 19.83
N ASP A 70 -6.51 27.29 18.98
CA ASP A 70 -6.59 27.09 17.52
C ASP A 70 -5.83 25.86 17.01
N ASP A 71 -4.70 25.53 17.62
CA ASP A 71 -3.81 24.43 17.25
C ASP A 71 -2.97 23.89 18.42
N TRP A 72 -2.10 22.93 18.13
CA TRP A 72 -1.17 22.32 19.09
C TRP A 72 0.29 22.65 18.76
N SER A 73 0.53 23.86 18.24
CA SER A 73 1.87 24.35 17.89
C SER A 73 2.80 24.36 19.11
N GLY A 74 4.06 24.00 18.90
CA GLY A 74 5.08 23.98 19.96
C GLY A 74 5.01 22.80 20.93
N CYS A 75 4.01 21.90 20.83
CA CYS A 75 3.91 20.76 21.74
C CYS A 75 5.19 19.89 21.75
N SER A 76 5.62 19.53 22.95
CA SER A 76 6.70 18.58 23.17
C SER A 76 6.27 17.16 22.79
N LEU A 77 7.24 16.28 22.53
CA LEU A 77 6.95 14.87 22.27
C LEU A 77 6.26 14.21 23.47
N LYS A 78 6.62 14.62 24.69
CA LYS A 78 6.00 14.12 25.92
C LYS A 78 4.53 14.48 25.99
N GLU A 79 4.17 15.76 25.80
CA GLU A 79 2.75 16.19 25.77
C GLU A 79 1.97 15.48 24.66
N PHE A 80 2.60 15.27 23.50
CA PHE A 80 1.99 14.56 22.39
C PHE A 80 1.67 13.10 22.73
N MET A 81 2.57 12.41 23.43
CA MET A 81 2.39 11.02 23.90
C MET A 81 1.45 10.89 25.10
N ASP A 82 1.36 11.93 25.95
CA ASP A 82 0.58 11.91 27.18
C ASP A 82 -0.94 12.10 26.92
N CYS A 83 -1.34 12.63 25.77
CA CYS A 83 -2.77 12.76 25.43
C CYS A 83 -3.41 11.42 25.03
N LEU A 84 -4.35 10.94 25.85
CA LEU A 84 -5.09 9.69 25.63
C LEU A 84 -5.93 9.70 24.34
N TYR A 85 -6.48 10.86 23.97
CA TYR A 85 -7.35 11.04 22.79
C TYR A 85 -6.58 11.38 21.51
N ASN A 86 -5.24 11.27 21.53
CA ASN A 86 -4.43 11.63 20.38
C ASN A 86 -4.72 10.71 19.19
N LEU A 87 -5.31 11.27 18.13
CA LEU A 87 -5.60 10.57 16.88
C LEU A 87 -4.34 10.06 16.16
N ALA A 88 -3.14 10.45 16.57
CA ALA A 88 -1.91 9.84 16.11
C ALA A 88 -1.78 8.38 16.57
N ASN A 89 -2.33 8.01 17.72
CA ASN A 89 -2.28 6.64 18.24
C ASN A 89 -3.07 5.70 17.33
N ASN A 90 -2.43 4.59 16.92
CA ASN A 90 -3.03 3.56 16.05
C ASN A 90 -3.77 4.13 14.81
N ARG A 91 -3.20 5.18 14.21
CA ARG A 91 -3.82 5.92 13.11
C ARG A 91 -4.07 5.02 11.89
N GLN A 92 -3.09 4.19 11.52
CA GLN A 92 -3.22 3.38 10.30
C GLN A 92 -4.34 2.34 10.45
N VAL A 93 -4.40 1.66 11.59
CA VAL A 93 -5.49 0.72 11.91
C VAL A 93 -6.84 1.44 11.94
N ARG A 94 -6.96 2.54 12.69
CA ARG A 94 -8.24 3.27 12.81
C ARG A 94 -8.76 3.77 11.46
N MET A 95 -7.88 4.19 10.56
CA MET A 95 -8.27 4.74 9.26
C MET A 95 -8.55 3.67 8.20
N LEU A 96 -8.04 2.46 8.39
CA LEU A 96 -8.27 1.33 7.48
C LEU A 96 -9.40 0.40 7.93
N ALA A 97 -9.69 0.35 9.22
CA ALA A 97 -10.77 -0.44 9.78
C ALA A 97 -12.15 0.16 9.45
N ASP A 98 -13.16 -0.70 9.45
CA ASP A 98 -14.55 -0.31 9.53
C ASP A 98 -14.91 0.01 10.98
N LEU A 99 -15.08 1.29 11.28
CA LEU A 99 -15.36 1.75 12.65
C LEU A 99 -16.79 1.43 13.11
N SER A 100 -17.73 1.15 12.19
CA SER A 100 -19.11 0.78 12.56
C SER A 100 -19.14 -0.52 13.38
N LEU A 101 -18.19 -1.43 13.12
CA LEU A 101 -18.03 -2.71 13.83
C LEU A 101 -17.76 -2.56 15.32
N VAL A 102 -17.31 -1.38 15.76
CA VAL A 102 -16.93 -1.10 17.15
C VAL A 102 -17.70 0.04 17.78
N GLY A 103 -18.86 0.41 17.23
CA GLY A 103 -19.64 1.54 17.72
C GLY A 103 -18.99 2.90 17.45
N CYS A 104 -18.26 3.00 16.33
CA CYS A 104 -17.59 4.23 15.89
C CYS A 104 -16.58 4.75 16.93
N TYR A 105 -16.81 5.98 17.42
CA TYR A 105 -15.97 6.68 18.40
C TYR A 105 -16.47 6.49 19.84
N ASN A 106 -17.58 5.77 20.05
CA ASN A 106 -18.05 5.47 21.39
C ASN A 106 -17.25 4.30 21.99
N LEU A 107 -16.30 4.64 22.86
CA LEU A 107 -15.41 3.67 23.50
C LEU A 107 -16.12 2.77 24.55
N SER A 108 -17.34 3.11 24.95
CA SER A 108 -18.08 2.38 26.01
C SER A 108 -18.90 1.19 25.48
N VAL A 109 -18.98 1.01 24.16
CA VAL A 109 -19.82 -0.03 23.54
C VAL A 109 -19.29 -1.44 23.81
N MET A 110 -17.97 -1.60 23.95
CA MET A 110 -17.35 -2.90 24.21
C MET A 110 -15.99 -2.74 24.92
N PRO A 111 -15.49 -3.78 25.60
CA PRO A 111 -14.17 -3.76 26.22
C PRO A 111 -13.06 -3.44 25.21
N GLU A 112 -12.04 -2.74 25.69
CA GLU A 112 -10.92 -2.27 24.87
C GLU A 112 -10.22 -3.41 24.11
N ASP A 113 -9.93 -4.54 24.77
CA ASP A 113 -9.27 -5.69 24.14
C ASP A 113 -10.09 -6.27 22.98
N GLN A 114 -11.40 -6.36 23.15
CA GLN A 114 -12.32 -6.82 22.11
C GLN A 114 -12.36 -5.83 20.95
N ARG A 115 -12.48 -4.53 21.25
CA ARG A 115 -12.47 -3.45 20.26
C ARG A 115 -11.20 -3.47 19.42
N ASN A 116 -10.06 -3.61 20.08
CA ASN A 116 -8.74 -3.57 19.45
C ASN A 116 -8.53 -4.74 18.49
N LYS A 117 -8.98 -5.94 18.88
CA LYS A 117 -8.98 -7.11 17.99
C LYS A 117 -9.84 -6.90 16.74
N VAL A 118 -11.08 -6.43 16.91
CA VAL A 118 -12.00 -6.18 15.78
C VAL A 118 -11.44 -5.14 14.81
N LEU A 119 -10.88 -4.05 15.33
CA LEU A 119 -10.25 -3.01 14.51
C LEU A 119 -9.07 -3.55 13.70
N LEU A 120 -8.20 -4.34 14.33
CA LEU A 120 -7.04 -4.88 13.67
C LEU A 120 -7.40 -5.89 12.57
N ASP A 121 -8.32 -6.81 12.87
CA ASP A 121 -8.80 -7.80 11.90
C ASP A 121 -9.48 -7.11 10.70
N SER A 122 -10.30 -6.09 10.97
CA SER A 122 -10.94 -5.27 9.92
C SER A 122 -9.90 -4.53 9.06
N ALA A 123 -8.91 -3.88 9.68
CA ALA A 123 -7.86 -3.16 8.96
C ALA A 123 -7.02 -4.09 8.07
N LYS A 124 -6.65 -5.29 8.58
CA LYS A 124 -5.89 -6.29 7.82
C LYS A 124 -6.69 -6.80 6.61
N GLU A 125 -7.98 -7.06 6.78
CA GLU A 125 -8.84 -7.55 5.69
C GLU A 125 -9.07 -6.47 4.63
N ASN A 126 -9.35 -5.22 5.06
CA ASN A 126 -9.54 -4.11 4.14
C ASN A 126 -8.28 -3.80 3.33
N LEU A 127 -7.12 -3.73 4.01
CA LEU A 127 -5.84 -3.53 3.34
C LEU A 127 -5.53 -4.63 2.33
N LYS A 128 -5.84 -5.89 2.67
CA LYS A 128 -5.66 -7.04 1.77
C LYS A 128 -6.54 -6.94 0.53
N ARG A 129 -7.78 -6.45 0.66
CA ARG A 129 -8.74 -6.31 -0.45
C ARG A 129 -8.46 -5.11 -1.35
N MET A 130 -7.74 -4.10 -0.88
CA MET A 130 -7.35 -2.95 -1.71
C MET A 130 -6.63 -3.41 -2.99
N ALA A 131 -6.91 -2.70 -4.08
CA ALA A 131 -6.29 -2.96 -5.37
C ALA A 131 -4.76 -2.89 -5.27
N PHE A 132 -4.26 -1.92 -4.50
CA PHE A 132 -2.84 -1.75 -4.26
C PHE A 132 -2.57 -1.07 -2.91
N PHE A 133 -1.46 -1.40 -2.27
CA PHE A 133 -0.89 -0.54 -1.24
C PHE A 133 0.63 -0.51 -1.33
N GLY A 134 1.20 0.62 -0.94
CA GLY A 134 2.64 0.86 -0.93
C GLY A 134 3.21 0.96 0.48
N LEU A 135 4.53 0.83 0.59
CA LEU A 135 5.28 1.08 1.82
C LEU A 135 6.31 2.17 1.58
N THR A 136 6.38 3.12 2.52
CA THR A 136 7.22 4.31 2.43
C THR A 136 8.72 3.96 2.37
N GLU A 137 9.10 2.87 3.03
CA GLU A 137 10.46 2.33 3.13
C GLU A 137 10.92 1.61 1.85
N PHE A 138 9.99 1.33 0.91
CA PHE A 138 10.25 0.54 -0.29
C PHE A 138 9.79 1.24 -1.58
N GLN A 139 10.15 2.51 -1.77
CA GLN A 139 9.67 3.35 -2.89
C GLN A 139 9.80 2.69 -4.27
N ARG A 140 10.92 2.03 -4.55
CA ARG A 140 11.15 1.30 -5.81
C ARG A 140 10.24 0.09 -6.00
N LYS A 141 10.00 -0.68 -4.94
CA LYS A 141 9.09 -1.83 -4.99
C LYS A 141 7.64 -1.37 -5.07
N THR A 142 7.30 -0.29 -4.38
CA THR A 142 6.00 0.39 -4.43
C THR A 142 5.69 0.84 -5.85
N GLN A 143 6.64 1.53 -6.51
CA GLN A 143 6.53 1.91 -7.93
C GLN A 143 6.26 0.66 -8.80
N TYR A 144 7.12 -0.35 -8.72
CA TYR A 144 7.00 -1.57 -9.51
C TYR A 144 5.64 -2.25 -9.35
N LEU A 145 5.18 -2.45 -8.11
CA LEU A 145 3.91 -3.10 -7.85
C LEU A 145 2.74 -2.27 -8.35
N PHE A 146 2.77 -0.94 -8.21
CA PHE A 146 1.72 -0.08 -8.74
C PHE A 146 1.62 -0.18 -10.26
N GLU A 147 2.76 -0.05 -10.94
CA GLU A 147 2.87 -0.16 -12.41
C GLU A 147 2.32 -1.49 -12.92
N LYS A 148 2.66 -2.59 -12.24
CA LYS A 148 2.16 -3.92 -12.61
C LYS A 148 0.70 -4.16 -12.26
N THR A 149 0.19 -3.56 -11.18
CA THR A 149 -1.22 -3.72 -10.77
C THR A 149 -2.16 -3.06 -11.77
N PHE A 150 -1.81 -1.86 -12.24
CA PHE A 150 -2.67 -1.08 -13.14
C PHE A 150 -2.22 -1.10 -14.60
N ASN A 151 -1.16 -1.84 -14.92
CA ASN A 151 -0.56 -1.89 -16.25
C ASN A 151 -0.22 -0.49 -16.80
N MET A 152 0.43 0.33 -15.97
CA MET A 152 0.87 1.69 -16.28
C MET A 152 2.36 1.84 -15.97
N ASN A 153 2.99 2.93 -16.43
CA ASN A 153 4.38 3.25 -16.09
C ASN A 153 4.48 4.70 -15.61
N PHE A 154 5.28 4.95 -14.58
CA PHE A 154 5.63 6.32 -14.20
C PHE A 154 6.69 6.87 -15.16
N ILE A 155 6.60 8.17 -15.47
CA ILE A 155 7.60 8.86 -16.30
C ILE A 155 8.96 8.89 -15.60
N SER A 156 8.93 9.24 -14.31
CA SER A 156 10.13 9.37 -13.50
C SER A 156 10.23 8.26 -12.45
N PRO A 157 11.44 7.70 -12.27
CA PRO A 157 11.65 6.56 -11.39
C PRO A 157 11.69 7.05 -9.92
N PHE A 158 10.90 6.44 -9.01
CA PHE A 158 10.78 6.85 -7.60
C PHE A 158 12.12 6.79 -6.85
N THR A 159 12.48 7.84 -6.12
CA THR A 159 13.72 7.89 -5.33
C THR A 159 13.45 7.63 -3.85
N GLN A 160 14.30 6.82 -3.21
CA GLN A 160 14.22 6.55 -1.78
C GLN A 160 14.84 7.72 -1.01
N PHE A 161 14.04 8.43 -0.22
CA PHE A 161 14.52 9.48 0.67
C PHE A 161 14.36 9.03 2.13
N ASN A 162 15.43 8.51 2.71
CA ASN A 162 15.43 8.06 4.11
C ASN A 162 15.63 9.21 5.10
N SER A 163 16.27 10.31 4.66
CA SER A 163 16.43 11.55 5.43
C SER A 163 15.11 12.32 5.52
N THR A 164 14.22 11.87 6.41
CA THR A 164 12.94 12.50 6.68
C THR A 164 12.99 13.31 7.97
N ARG A 165 12.01 14.18 8.19
CA ARG A 165 11.89 14.92 9.46
C ARG A 165 11.74 14.02 10.69
N ALA A 166 11.31 12.76 10.50
CA ALA A 166 11.28 11.77 11.56
C ALA A 166 12.66 11.16 11.84
N SER A 167 13.46 10.90 10.79
CA SER A 167 14.80 10.33 10.95
C SER A 167 15.81 11.31 11.55
N SER A 168 15.49 12.61 11.58
CA SER A 168 16.29 13.62 12.29
C SER A 168 15.92 13.77 13.77
N VAL A 169 14.94 13.01 14.26
CA VAL A 169 14.59 13.00 15.68
C VAL A 169 15.37 11.87 16.34
N GLU A 170 16.33 12.24 17.18
CA GLU A 170 16.96 11.29 18.09
C GLU A 170 16.03 11.05 19.28
N ILE A 171 15.69 9.79 19.52
CA ILE A 171 14.91 9.35 20.68
C ILE A 171 15.68 8.23 21.38
N ASP A 172 15.54 8.16 22.69
CA ASP A 172 16.10 7.05 23.46
C ASP A 172 15.24 5.78 23.33
N GLY A 173 15.80 4.65 23.77
CA GLY A 173 15.14 3.36 23.67
C GLY A 173 13.85 3.26 24.51
N GLU A 174 13.74 4.04 25.59
CA GLU A 174 12.54 4.09 26.42
C GLU A 174 11.40 4.82 25.69
N THR A 175 11.69 6.00 25.11
CA THR A 175 10.73 6.75 24.30
C THR A 175 10.27 5.94 23.09
N GLN A 176 11.20 5.22 22.42
CA GLN A 176 10.83 4.35 21.31
C GLN A 176 9.83 3.27 21.72
N LYS A 177 10.12 2.52 22.80
CA LYS A 177 9.19 1.50 23.32
C LYS A 177 7.84 2.07 23.73
N ARG A 178 7.84 3.29 24.28
CA ARG A 178 6.59 3.99 24.62
C ARG A 178 5.77 4.30 23.37
N ILE A 179 6.39 4.79 22.30
CA ILE A 179 5.71 5.04 21.02
C ILE A 179 5.20 3.73 20.41
N GLU A 180 5.99 2.66 20.44
CA GLU A 180 5.58 1.32 20.00
C GLU A 180 4.35 0.84 20.78
N THR A 181 4.32 1.05 22.11
CA THR A 181 3.18 0.70 22.97
C THR A 181 1.94 1.52 22.62
N LEU A 182 2.06 2.84 22.40
CA LEU A 182 0.94 3.69 21.97
C LEU A 182 0.40 3.33 20.57
N ASN A 183 1.21 2.65 19.76
CA ASN A 183 0.89 2.30 18.37
C ASN A 183 0.91 0.78 18.15
N TYR A 184 0.65 -0.02 19.18
CA TYR A 184 0.86 -1.47 19.11
C TYR A 184 -0.03 -2.16 18.03
N LEU A 185 -1.24 -1.66 17.76
CA LEU A 185 -2.07 -2.18 16.67
C LEU A 185 -1.47 -1.80 15.32
N ASP A 186 -0.96 -0.58 15.18
CA ASP A 186 -0.25 -0.14 13.98
C ASP A 186 1.04 -0.96 13.77
N MET A 187 1.73 -1.36 14.84
CA MET A 187 2.90 -2.25 14.77
C MET A 187 2.52 -3.60 14.16
N GLU A 188 1.48 -4.25 14.70
CA GLU A 188 1.03 -5.54 14.19
C GLU A 188 0.46 -5.45 12.75
N LEU A 189 -0.28 -4.39 12.44
CA LEU A 189 -0.76 -4.13 11.09
C LEU A 189 0.42 -3.93 10.12
N TYR A 190 1.44 -3.16 10.50
CA TYR A 190 2.56 -2.86 9.64
C TYR A 190 3.43 -4.10 9.38
N GLU A 191 3.65 -4.95 10.38
CA GLU A 191 4.33 -6.25 10.19
C GLU A 191 3.59 -7.13 9.18
N TYR A 192 2.28 -7.28 9.36
CA TYR A 192 1.42 -7.99 8.40
C TYR A 192 1.49 -7.38 6.99
N ALA A 193 1.36 -6.05 6.90
CA ALA A 193 1.39 -5.34 5.62
C ALA A 193 2.74 -5.51 4.91
N LYS A 194 3.84 -5.49 5.66
CA LYS A 194 5.20 -5.67 5.15
C LYS A 194 5.41 -7.06 4.57
N ASP A 195 4.99 -8.10 5.29
CA ASP A 195 5.06 -9.47 4.80
C ASP A 195 4.22 -9.64 3.52
N LEU A 196 2.93 -9.25 3.55
CA LEU A 196 2.04 -9.33 2.40
C LEU A 196 2.57 -8.55 1.19
N PHE A 197 3.12 -7.36 1.40
CA PHE A 197 3.70 -6.53 0.34
C PHE A 197 4.90 -7.21 -0.32
N LEU A 198 5.82 -7.76 0.47
CA LEU A 198 7.00 -8.45 -0.04
C LEU A 198 6.64 -9.74 -0.78
N GLN A 199 5.64 -10.49 -0.29
CA GLN A 199 5.10 -11.66 -1.00
C GLN A 199 4.48 -11.26 -2.35
N ARG A 200 3.65 -10.21 -2.39
CA ARG A 200 3.08 -9.67 -3.65
C ARG A 200 4.18 -9.28 -4.63
N TYR A 201 5.22 -8.59 -4.14
CA TYR A 201 6.37 -8.20 -4.95
C TYR A 201 7.09 -9.42 -5.55
N GLN A 202 7.41 -10.42 -4.72
CA GLN A 202 8.09 -11.63 -5.17
C GLN A 202 7.25 -12.42 -6.18
N PHE A 203 5.95 -12.60 -5.92
CA PHE A 203 5.04 -13.28 -6.83
C PHE A 203 5.01 -12.61 -8.21
N MET A 204 4.86 -11.28 -8.26
CA MET A 204 4.82 -10.54 -9.52
C MET A 204 6.14 -10.63 -10.29
N ARG A 205 7.28 -10.58 -9.58
CA ARG A 205 8.61 -10.78 -10.20
C ARG A 205 8.77 -12.17 -10.79
N GLN A 206 8.36 -13.21 -10.07
CA GLN A 206 8.43 -14.59 -10.54
C GLN A 206 7.56 -14.80 -11.78
N LYS A 207 6.33 -14.29 -11.77
CA LYS A 207 5.41 -14.34 -12.91
C LYS A 207 6.01 -13.67 -14.15
N GLU A 208 6.56 -12.47 -13.99
CA GLU A 208 7.24 -11.73 -15.08
C GLU A 208 8.44 -12.51 -15.65
N HIS A 209 9.25 -13.12 -14.78
CA HIS A 209 10.37 -13.97 -15.22
C HIS A 209 9.92 -15.21 -15.99
N GLN A 210 8.82 -15.86 -15.56
CA GLN A 210 8.26 -17.01 -16.26
C GLN A 210 7.71 -16.62 -17.64
N GLU A 211 6.99 -15.51 -17.74
CA GLU A 211 6.48 -14.98 -19.00
C GLU A 211 7.63 -14.65 -19.98
N ALA A 212 8.69 -13.98 -19.49
CA ALA A 212 9.87 -13.69 -20.29
C ALA A 212 10.57 -14.98 -20.78
N ARG A 213 10.65 -16.02 -19.95
CA ARG A 213 11.21 -17.34 -20.35
C ARG A 213 10.36 -17.99 -21.43
N ARG A 214 9.03 -17.98 -21.31
CA ARG A 214 8.11 -18.53 -22.32
C ARG A 214 8.26 -17.81 -23.66
N LYS A 215 8.26 -16.47 -23.66
CA LYS A 215 8.49 -15.65 -24.87
C LYS A 215 9.83 -15.97 -25.54
N ARG A 216 10.92 -16.12 -24.77
CA ARG A 216 12.23 -16.50 -25.32
C ARG A 216 12.24 -17.91 -25.94
N GLN A 217 11.55 -18.86 -25.31
CA GLN A 217 11.43 -20.23 -25.85
C GLN A 217 10.63 -20.25 -27.15
N GLU A 218 9.54 -19.49 -27.21
CA GLU A 218 8.71 -19.37 -28.41
C GLU A 218 9.48 -18.71 -29.57
N GLN A 219 10.19 -17.60 -29.30
CA GLN A 219 11.08 -16.97 -30.28
C GLN A 219 12.14 -17.95 -30.80
N ARG A 220 12.75 -18.77 -29.93
CA ARG A 220 13.71 -19.80 -30.34
C ARG A 220 13.07 -20.88 -31.23
N LYS A 221 11.83 -21.29 -30.94
CA LYS A 221 11.09 -22.25 -31.78
C LYS A 221 10.81 -21.65 -33.17
N ILE A 222 10.36 -20.40 -33.22
CA ILE A 222 10.10 -19.68 -34.49
C ILE A 222 11.39 -19.56 -35.31
N LEU A 223 12.50 -19.16 -34.68
CA LEU A 223 13.80 -19.06 -35.36
C LEU A 223 14.28 -20.39 -35.92
N ARG A 224 14.12 -21.49 -35.15
CA ARG A 224 14.46 -22.85 -35.63
C ARG A 224 13.59 -23.29 -36.80
N ALA A 225 12.29 -23.01 -36.75
CA ALA A 225 11.36 -23.34 -37.84
C ALA A 225 11.71 -22.56 -39.12
N LYS A 226 12.02 -21.25 -39.00
CA LYS A 226 12.48 -20.44 -40.13
C LYS A 226 13.78 -20.97 -40.75
N HIS A 227 14.75 -21.35 -39.91
CA HIS A 227 16.02 -21.91 -40.39
C HIS A 227 15.85 -23.27 -41.06
N ALA A 228 14.95 -24.12 -40.56
CA ALA A 228 14.62 -25.39 -41.20
C ALA A 228 13.96 -25.18 -42.57
N ASN A 229 12.97 -24.28 -42.66
CA ASN A 229 12.33 -23.95 -43.94
C ASN A 229 13.33 -23.39 -44.96
N HIS A 230 14.18 -22.45 -44.54
CA HIS A 230 15.19 -21.87 -45.44
C HIS A 230 16.20 -22.91 -45.93
N LYS A 231 16.62 -23.84 -45.06
CA LYS A 231 17.49 -24.96 -45.47
C LYS A 231 16.78 -25.87 -46.47
N THR A 232 15.50 -26.14 -46.28
CA THR A 232 14.70 -26.98 -47.20
C THR A 232 14.55 -26.33 -48.57
N GLU A 233 14.37 -25.01 -48.63
CA GLU A 233 14.35 -24.25 -49.89
C GLU A 233 15.70 -24.29 -50.62
N ILE A 234 16.81 -24.14 -49.88
CA ILE A 234 18.16 -24.25 -50.44
C ILE A 234 18.40 -25.67 -50.97
N ASP A 235 18.12 -26.71 -50.19
CA ASP A 235 18.31 -28.11 -50.62
C ASP A 235 17.47 -28.43 -51.87
N ASN A 236 16.21 -27.97 -51.94
CA ASN A 236 15.35 -28.13 -53.13
C ASN A 236 15.90 -27.41 -54.37
N SER A 237 16.33 -26.16 -54.24
CA SER A 237 16.93 -25.40 -55.35
C SER A 237 18.24 -26.01 -55.85
N THR A 238 19.04 -26.60 -54.95
CA THR A 238 20.28 -27.29 -55.31
C THR A 238 19.98 -28.60 -56.04
N ALA A 239 18.97 -29.34 -55.60
CA ALA A 239 18.49 -30.56 -56.27
C ALA A 239 17.95 -30.28 -57.68
N ASP A 240 17.14 -29.22 -57.84
CA ASP A 240 16.66 -28.76 -59.16
C ASP A 240 17.81 -28.34 -60.08
N TYR A 241 18.84 -27.68 -59.55
CA TYR A 241 20.01 -27.30 -60.34
C TYR A 241 20.80 -28.52 -60.82
N ILE A 242 21.07 -29.48 -59.93
CA ILE A 242 21.81 -30.72 -60.27
C ILE A 242 21.03 -31.58 -61.26
N GLY A 243 19.72 -31.77 -61.05
CA GLY A 243 18.87 -32.54 -61.96
C GLY A 243 18.72 -31.90 -63.35
N ASN A 244 18.81 -30.57 -63.43
CA ASN A 244 18.87 -29.88 -64.72
C ASN A 244 20.23 -30.09 -65.41
N VAL A 245 21.35 -30.05 -64.71
CA VAL A 245 22.70 -30.25 -65.29
C VAL A 245 22.88 -31.68 -65.85
N GLU A 246 22.32 -32.70 -65.22
CA GLU A 246 22.37 -34.09 -65.71
C GLU A 246 21.59 -34.30 -67.03
N LYS A 247 20.61 -33.44 -67.35
CA LYS A 247 19.85 -33.48 -68.60
C LYS A 247 20.59 -32.92 -69.82
N TRP A 248 21.71 -32.22 -69.63
CA TRP A 248 22.50 -31.60 -70.70
C TRP A 248 23.81 -32.34 -71.01
N ARG A 249 24.01 -33.54 -70.45
CA ARG A 249 25.11 -34.45 -70.76
C ARG A 249 24.64 -35.59 -71.68
#